data_AF-A0AAJ1R7R1-F1
#
_entry.id   AF-A0AAJ1R7R1-F1
#
_cell.length_a   1.000
_cell.length_b   1.000
_cell.length_c   1.000
_cell.angle_alpha   90.00
_cell.angle_beta   90.00
_cell.angle_gamma   90.00
#
_symmetry.space_group_name_H-M   'P 1'
#
loop_
_entity.id
_entity.type
_entity.pdbx_description
1 polymer ?
#
loop_
_entity_poly.entity_id
_entity_poly.type
_entity_poly.pdbx_seq_one_letter_code
_entity_poly.pdbx_strand_id
1 'polypeptide(L)'
;VMEKPAIVLVHGFWGGAAHWAKVITLLHKKGFKNIHAVENPLTSLADDAARTRQMVEQIDGPVVLVGHSYGGKVITEMGNLPNVAA
;
A
#
# COMPACT_ATOMS: atom_id res chain seq x y z
N VAL A 1 -1.34 20.52 -13.57
CA VAL A 1 -0.82 20.11 -12.24
C VAL A 1 -0.63 18.61 -12.27
N MET A 2 0.57 18.10 -12.03
CA MET A 2 0.75 16.64 -11.89
C MET A 2 -0.12 16.15 -10.73
N GLU A 3 -0.89 15.09 -10.97
CA GLU A 3 -1.69 14.47 -9.94
C GLU A 3 -0.77 13.81 -8.91
N LYS A 4 -1.15 13.89 -7.62
CA LYS A 4 -0.36 13.26 -6.56
C LYS A 4 -0.36 11.73 -6.77
N PRO A 5 0.75 11.03 -6.47
CA PRO A 5 0.80 9.58 -6.61
C PRO A 5 -0.22 8.92 -5.70
N ALA A 6 -0.63 7.70 -6.07
CA ALA A 6 -1.43 6.87 -5.18
C ALA A 6 -0.58 6.40 -4.00
N ILE A 7 -1.20 6.23 -2.84
CA ILE A 7 -0.54 5.71 -1.64
C ILE A 7 -1.15 4.36 -1.30
N VAL A 8 -0.33 3.30 -1.27
CA VAL A 8 -0.75 1.95 -0.86
C VAL A 8 -0.13 1.64 0.49
N LEU A 9 -0.99 1.46 1.49
CA LEU A 9 -0.64 1.25 2.88
C LEU A 9 -0.71 -0.24 3.23
N VAL A 10 0.39 -0.80 3.72
CA VAL A 10 0.53 -2.23 4.02
C VAL A 10 0.81 -2.42 5.52
N HIS A 11 -0.12 -3.09 6.21
CA HIS A 11 -0.02 -3.32 7.65
C HIS A 11 1.03 -4.38 8.01
N GLY A 12 1.42 -4.42 9.29
CA GLY A 12 2.30 -5.45 9.84
C GLY A 12 1.53 -6.68 10.34
N PHE A 13 2.23 -7.61 11.01
CA PHE A 13 1.58 -8.74 11.68
C PHE A 13 0.56 -8.29 12.73
N TRP A 14 -0.43 -9.15 12.97
CA TRP A 14 -1.54 -8.92 13.93
C TRP A 14 -2.33 -7.64 13.70
N GLY A 15 -2.32 -7.16 12.46
CA GLY A 15 -3.11 -6.02 12.04
C GLY A 15 -3.99 -6.33 10.86
N GLY A 16 -4.63 -5.27 10.37
CA GLY A 16 -5.41 -5.27 9.14
C GLY A 16 -5.46 -3.87 8.53
N ALA A 17 -6.17 -3.72 7.42
CA ALA A 17 -6.28 -2.45 6.70
C ALA A 17 -6.84 -1.32 7.58
N ALA A 18 -7.72 -1.66 8.53
CA ALA A 18 -8.33 -0.71 9.47
C ALA A 18 -7.32 0.05 10.35
N HIS A 19 -6.11 -0.47 10.55
CA HIS A 19 -5.04 0.24 11.29
C HIS A 19 -4.70 1.60 10.67
N TRP A 20 -4.95 1.75 9.37
CA TRP A 20 -4.65 2.97 8.64
C TRP A 20 -5.78 4.00 8.63
N ALA A 21 -6.95 3.73 9.23
CA ALA A 21 -8.13 4.61 9.11
C ALA A 21 -7.87 6.08 9.49
N LYS A 22 -7.12 6.32 10.59
CA LYS A 22 -6.73 7.67 11.01
C LYS A 22 -5.72 8.30 10.05
N VAL A 23 -4.75 7.52 9.55
CA VAL A 23 -3.73 7.99 8.61
C VAL A 23 -4.36 8.38 7.27
N ILE A 24 -5.26 7.56 6.74
CA ILE A 24 -6.04 7.86 5.53
C ILE A 24 -6.78 9.19 5.69
N THR A 25 -7.46 9.39 6.82
CA THR A 25 -8.16 10.65 7.12
C THR A 25 -7.21 11.85 7.12
N LEU A 26 -6.01 11.72 7.68
CA LEU A 26 -5.02 12.80 7.71
C LEU A 26 -4.41 13.07 6.32
N LEU A 27 -4.19 12.04 5.51
CA LEU A 27 -3.68 12.18 4.15
C LEU A 27 -4.71 12.83 3.21
N HIS A 28 -5.99 12.47 3.35
CA HIS A 28 -7.09 13.18 2.68
C HIS A 28 -7.09 14.68 3.01
N LYS A 29 -6.92 15.05 4.30
CA LYS A 29 -6.80 16.46 4.71
C LYS A 29 -5.58 17.18 4.11
N LYS A 30 -4.53 16.43 3.74
CA LYS A 30 -3.35 16.94 3.03
C LYS A 30 -3.53 16.93 1.50
N GLY A 31 -4.72 16.61 1.00
CA GLY A 31 -5.07 16.64 -0.41
C GLY A 31 -4.56 15.45 -1.24
N PHE A 32 -4.10 14.37 -0.61
CA PHE A 32 -3.95 13.08 -1.31
C PHE A 32 -5.36 12.51 -1.50
N LYS A 33 -5.69 11.98 -2.67
CA LYS A 33 -7.05 11.51 -3.00
C LYS A 33 -7.12 10.02 -3.33
N ASN A 34 -6.03 9.47 -3.84
CA ASN A 34 -5.93 8.07 -4.25
C ASN A 34 -5.14 7.30 -3.18
N ILE A 35 -5.84 6.76 -2.18
CA ILE A 35 -5.22 6.10 -1.02
C ILE A 35 -5.91 4.76 -0.81
N HIS A 36 -5.10 3.70 -0.69
CA HIS A 36 -5.57 2.33 -0.49
C HIS A 36 -4.89 1.72 0.72
N ALA A 37 -5.61 0.91 1.47
CA ALA A 37 -5.03 0.05 2.50
C ALA A 37 -5.29 -1.41 2.12
N VAL A 38 -4.22 -2.20 2.10
CA VAL A 38 -4.30 -3.61 1.70
C VAL A 38 -4.67 -4.42 2.94
N GLU A 39 -5.71 -5.24 2.82
CA GLU A 39 -6.00 -6.29 3.81
C GLU A 39 -5.27 -7.55 3.38
N ASN A 40 -4.17 -7.86 4.06
CA ASN A 40 -3.34 -9.02 3.75
C ASN A 40 -3.84 -10.26 4.50
N PRO A 41 -3.82 -11.45 3.86
CA PRO A 41 -4.30 -12.68 4.49
C PRO A 41 -3.41 -13.16 5.65
N LEU A 42 -2.14 -12.74 5.71
CA LEU A 42 -1.14 -13.18 6.70
C LEU A 42 -0.93 -14.70 6.72
N THR A 43 -1.17 -15.38 5.60
CA THR A 43 -0.96 -16.82 5.42
C THR A 43 0.48 -17.14 5.02
N SER A 44 1.09 -16.30 4.18
CA SER A 44 2.50 -16.38 3.79
C SER A 44 2.99 -15.05 3.19
N LEU A 45 4.31 -14.83 3.17
CA LEU A 45 4.89 -13.65 2.52
C LEU A 45 4.54 -13.58 1.03
N ALA A 46 4.52 -14.71 0.33
CA ALA A 46 4.19 -14.77 -1.08
C ALA A 46 2.72 -14.38 -1.35
N ASP A 47 1.79 -14.85 -0.52
CA ASP A 47 0.37 -14.51 -0.65
C ASP A 47 0.12 -13.03 -0.33
N ASP A 48 0.76 -12.50 0.71
CA ASP A 48 0.65 -11.09 1.08
C ASP A 48 1.24 -10.17 0.00
N ALA A 49 2.39 -10.56 -0.58
CA ALA A 49 3.02 -9.86 -1.69
C ALA A 49 2.15 -9.91 -2.96
N ALA A 50 1.55 -11.06 -3.27
CA ALA A 50 0.64 -11.22 -4.39
C ALA A 50 -0.63 -10.38 -4.23
N ARG A 51 -1.24 -10.38 -3.03
CA ARG A 51 -2.42 -9.58 -2.72
C ARG A 51 -2.16 -8.09 -2.87
N THR A 52 -0.99 -7.63 -2.42
CA THR A 52 -0.58 -6.23 -2.55
C THR A 52 -0.27 -5.88 -4.00
N ARG A 53 0.44 -6.75 -4.74
CA ARG A 53 0.73 -6.61 -6.18
C ARG A 53 -0.55 -6.42 -7.00
N GLN A 54 -1.56 -7.26 -6.79
CA GLN A 54 -2.85 -7.16 -7.50
C GLN A 54 -3.54 -5.82 -7.31
N MET A 55 -3.41 -5.21 -6.13
CA MET A 55 -3.97 -3.87 -5.89
C MET A 55 -3.18 -2.80 -6.65
N VAL A 56 -1.84 -2.88 -6.64
CA VAL A 56 -0.97 -1.91 -7.32
C VAL A 56 -1.13 -1.97 -8.85
N GLU A 57 -1.35 -3.16 -9.42
CA GLU A 57 -1.59 -3.36 -10.86
C GLU A 57 -2.91 -2.74 -11.35
N GLN A 58 -3.87 -2.49 -10.45
CA GLN A 58 -5.15 -1.84 -10.77
C GLN A 58 -5.10 -0.31 -10.70
N ILE A 59 -3.95 0.24 -10.30
CA ILE A 59 -3.78 1.68 -10.12
C ILE A 59 -3.01 2.26 -11.30
N ASP A 60 -3.66 3.15 -12.03
CA ASP A 60 -3.02 3.94 -13.06
C ASP A 60 -2.07 4.98 -12.45
N GLY A 61 -0.88 5.10 -13.04
CA GLY A 61 0.11 6.11 -12.66
C GLY A 61 0.97 5.76 -11.44
N PRO A 62 1.76 6.71 -10.93
CA PRO A 62 2.78 6.44 -9.92
C PRO A 62 2.19 6.05 -8.56
N VAL A 63 2.79 5.04 -7.93
CA VAL A 63 2.41 4.51 -6.61
C VAL A 63 3.55 4.70 -5.61
N VAL A 64 3.20 5.10 -4.39
CA VAL A 64 4.06 5.08 -3.21
C VAL A 64 3.63 3.94 -2.30
N LEU A 65 4.56 3.05 -1.96
CA LEU A 65 4.34 1.95 -1.04
C LEU A 65 4.75 2.34 0.38
N VAL A 66 3.86 2.09 1.36
CA VAL A 66 4.13 2.35 2.78
C VAL A 66 3.91 1.08 3.58
N GLY A 67 5.00 0.45 3.99
CA GLY A 67 4.99 -0.77 4.80
C GLY A 67 5.28 -0.48 6.26
N HIS A 68 4.41 -0.90 7.18
CA HIS A 68 4.68 -0.87 8.62
C HIS A 68 5.14 -2.24 9.11
N SER A 69 6.30 -2.30 9.78
CA SER A 69 6.84 -3.54 10.36
C SER A 69 6.91 -4.66 9.31
N TYR A 70 6.19 -5.79 9.48
CA TYR A 70 6.09 -6.87 8.48
C TYR A 70 5.60 -6.39 7.12
N GLY A 71 4.75 -5.37 7.05
CA GLY A 71 4.34 -4.75 5.78
C GLY A 71 5.54 -4.22 4.99
N GLY A 72 6.63 -3.85 5.66
CA GLY A 72 7.92 -3.53 5.05
C GLY A 72 8.52 -4.71 4.28
N LYS A 73 8.47 -5.94 4.83
CA LYS A 73 8.89 -7.15 4.10
C LYS A 73 8.02 -7.40 2.88
N VAL A 74 6.70 -7.24 3.02
CA VAL A 74 5.74 -7.45 1.93
C VAL A 74 6.01 -6.50 0.75
N ILE A 75 6.22 -5.20 1.02
CA ILE A 75 6.51 -4.24 -0.05
C ILE A 75 7.90 -4.47 -0.67
N THR A 76 8.88 -4.98 0.09
CA THR A 76 10.19 -5.35 -0.47
C THR A 76 10.08 -6.52 -1.46
N GLU A 77 9.24 -7.51 -1.15
CA GLU A 77 9.06 -8.70 -1.99
C GLU A 77 8.42 -8.38 -3.36
N MET A 78 7.54 -7.38 -3.43
CA MET A 78 6.80 -7.05 -4.66
C MET A 78 7.08 -5.69 -5.28
N GLY A 79 7.84 -4.81 -4.61
CA GLY A 79 7.96 -3.38 -4.92
C GLY A 79 8.71 -3.04 -6.21
N ASN A 80 9.04 -4.02 -7.04
CA ASN A 80 9.74 -3.85 -8.32
C ASN A 80 8.79 -3.64 -9.51
N LEU A 81 7.51 -3.36 -9.27
CA LEU A 81 6.55 -3.03 -10.33
C LEU A 81 6.91 -1.70 -11.02
N PRO A 82 6.67 -1.56 -12.33
CA PRO A 82 7.11 -0.38 -13.10
C PRO A 82 6.43 0.93 -12.70
N ASN A 83 5.26 0.87 -12.07
CA ASN A 83 4.52 2.04 -11.58
C ASN A 83 4.84 2.39 -10.10
N VAL A 84 5.65 1.60 -9.40
CA VAL A 84 6.11 1.93 -8.05
C VAL A 84 7.24 2.96 -8.13
N ALA A 85 6.99 4.14 -7.56
CA ALA A 85 7.89 5.29 -7.63
C ALA A 85 8.65 5.56 -6.33
N ALA A 86 8.14 5.07 -5.19
CA ALA A 86 8.78 5.17 -3.88
C ALA A 86 8.25 4.11 -2.90
#